data_AF-A0A7G8PWD1-F1
#
_entry.id   AF-A0A7G8PWD1-F1
#
_cell.length_a   1.000
_cell.length_b   1.000
_cell.length_c   1.000
_cell.angle_alpha   90.00
_cell.angle_beta   90.00
_cell.angle_gamma   90.00
#
_symmetry.space_group_name_H-M   'P 1'
#
loop_
_entity.id
_entity.type
_entity.pdbx_description
1 polymer ?
#
loop_
_entity_poly.entity_id
_entity_poly.type
_entity_poly.pdbx_seq_one_letter_code
_entity_poly.pdbx_strand_id
1 'polypeptide(L)'
;MKYLIFVLGISLGIYSCNSGKATMSSAEDMSEMKNDTIRIANEELEYEIIILEQGFDRYMSTQPPESYYSVTFLERKNQFYVMEYNRRVQDIKYSRILYPQTIEYNPNIRYGLEVNYLLYHYFQFFETKYKQRLL
;
A
#
# COMPACT_ATOMS: atom_id res chain seq x y z
N MET A 1 35.93 48.60 30.42
CA MET A 1 35.72 47.13 30.38
C MET A 1 34.27 46.87 29.99
N LYS A 2 34.10 46.03 28.96
CA LYS A 2 32.98 45.09 28.87
C LYS A 2 31.62 45.66 28.42
N TYR A 3 31.59 46.04 27.14
CA TYR A 3 30.44 45.93 26.24
C TYR A 3 29.76 44.55 26.34
N LEU A 4 28.93 44.33 27.36
CA LEU A 4 28.32 43.02 27.60
C LEU A 4 26.93 43.10 28.25
N ILE A 5 26.14 44.12 27.91
CA ILE A 5 24.72 44.22 28.31
C ILE A 5 23.80 44.50 27.10
N PHE A 6 24.30 44.32 25.87
CA PHE A 6 23.52 44.60 24.65
C PHE A 6 22.91 43.36 23.96
N VAL A 7 22.67 42.28 24.71
CA VAL A 7 21.93 41.10 24.21
C VAL A 7 20.79 40.75 25.17
N LEU A 8 20.10 41.79 25.64
CA LEU A 8 18.83 41.66 26.34
C LEU A 8 17.71 41.64 25.29
N GLY A 9 17.12 40.47 25.09
CA GLY A 9 15.67 40.39 24.86
C GLY A 9 15.17 40.56 23.43
N ILE A 10 15.89 40.09 22.41
CA ILE A 10 15.31 39.90 21.07
C ILE A 10 15.47 38.44 20.67
N SER A 11 14.52 37.61 21.12
CA SER A 11 14.07 36.36 20.49
C SER A 11 13.11 35.61 21.41
N LEU A 12 12.02 36.25 21.83
CA LEU A 12 10.81 35.47 22.10
C LEU A 12 10.17 35.16 20.75
N GLY A 13 10.49 33.96 20.27
CA GLY A 13 9.86 33.35 19.11
C GLY A 13 8.35 33.23 19.31
N ILE A 14 7.65 34.09 18.58
CA ILE A 14 6.32 33.88 18.00
C ILE A 14 6.22 32.46 17.42
N TYR A 15 5.59 31.52 18.14
CA TYR A 15 4.83 30.40 17.59
C TYR A 15 3.81 29.89 18.63
N SER A 16 2.62 30.48 18.63
CA SER A 16 1.40 29.77 19.02
C SER A 16 0.23 30.39 18.25
N CYS A 17 0.08 29.96 17.00
CA CYS A 17 -1.16 30.17 16.26
C CYS A 17 -2.11 29.06 16.71
N ASN A 18 -2.92 29.37 17.72
CA ASN A 18 -4.02 28.54 18.17
C ASN A 18 -5.14 28.61 17.11
N SER A 19 -5.15 27.65 16.18
CA SER A 19 -6.29 27.48 15.26
C SER A 19 -7.41 26.74 15.98
N GLY A 20 -8.27 27.51 16.65
CA GLY A 20 -9.59 27.02 17.03
C GLY A 20 -10.51 27.03 15.82
N LYS A 21 -11.04 25.87 15.42
CA LYS A 21 -12.48 25.67 15.14
C LYS A 21 -12.84 24.24 14.71
N ALA A 22 -14.05 23.89 15.14
CA ALA A 22 -14.99 22.92 14.60
C ALA A 22 -14.81 21.44 14.99
N THR A 23 -15.54 21.07 16.04
CA THR A 23 -16.33 19.84 16.11
C THR A 23 -16.88 19.45 14.74
N MET A 24 -16.50 18.27 14.26
CA MET A 24 -17.35 17.48 13.36
C MET A 24 -17.47 16.09 13.96
N SER A 25 -18.60 15.87 14.62
CA SER A 25 -19.19 14.56 14.77
C SER A 25 -19.53 14.07 13.37
N SER A 26 -18.61 13.37 12.72
CA SER A 26 -18.96 12.50 11.61
C SER A 26 -19.13 11.12 12.17
N ALA A 27 -20.36 10.82 12.56
CA ALA A 27 -20.90 9.50 12.34
C ALA A 27 -20.85 9.28 10.81
N GLU A 28 -19.70 8.86 10.29
CA GLU A 28 -19.66 8.22 8.99
C GLU A 28 -20.29 6.85 9.18
N ASP A 29 -21.60 6.85 8.98
CA ASP A 29 -22.29 5.93 8.09
C ASP A 29 -21.43 4.71 7.75
N MET A 30 -21.77 3.57 8.35
CA MET A 30 -21.38 2.27 7.84
C MET A 30 -22.02 2.10 6.47
N SER A 31 -21.52 2.81 5.47
CA SER A 31 -21.82 2.53 4.08
C SER A 31 -21.24 1.16 3.83
N GLU A 32 -22.14 0.19 3.75
CA GLU A 32 -21.99 -1.14 3.19
C GLU A 32 -20.60 -1.35 2.58
N MET A 33 -19.72 -1.99 3.35
CA MET A 33 -18.34 -2.28 2.96
C MET A 33 -18.39 -3.28 1.80
N LYS A 34 -18.61 -2.79 0.57
CA LYS A 34 -18.48 -3.58 -0.64
C LYS A 34 -17.04 -4.06 -0.69
N ASN A 35 -16.84 -5.33 -0.37
CA ASN A 35 -15.61 -6.03 -0.65
C ASN A 35 -15.57 -6.27 -2.15
N ASP A 36 -14.90 -5.38 -2.88
CA ASP A 36 -14.67 -5.56 -4.30
C ASP A 36 -13.75 -6.78 -4.50
N THR A 37 -14.20 -7.72 -5.34
CA THR A 37 -13.44 -8.92 -5.71
C THR A 37 -12.59 -8.59 -6.92
N ILE A 38 -11.28 -8.58 -6.74
CA ILE A 38 -10.30 -8.33 -7.80
C ILE A 38 -9.87 -9.69 -8.32
N ARG A 39 -10.21 -9.97 -9.57
CA ARG A 39 -9.82 -11.21 -10.24
C ARG A 39 -8.59 -10.93 -11.10
N ILE A 40 -7.44 -11.43 -10.68
CA ILE A 40 -6.20 -11.35 -11.46
C ILE A 40 -6.01 -12.72 -12.12
N ALA A 41 -6.55 -12.87 -13.32
CA ALA A 41 -6.45 -14.12 -14.08
C ALA A 41 -5.70 -13.87 -15.39
N ASN A 42 -4.95 -14.88 -15.84
CA ASN A 42 -4.58 -14.99 -17.24
C ASN A 42 -5.56 -16.00 -17.87
N GLU A 43 -6.22 -15.69 -18.97
CA GLU A 43 -7.23 -16.60 -19.56
C GLU A 43 -6.60 -17.77 -20.35
N GLU A 44 -5.33 -17.66 -20.74
CA GLU A 44 -4.60 -18.69 -21.50
C GLU A 44 -3.87 -19.70 -20.60
N LEU A 45 -3.53 -19.27 -19.39
CA LEU A 45 -2.93 -20.10 -18.36
C LEU A 45 -4.03 -20.38 -17.34
N GLU A 46 -4.32 -21.62 -16.96
CA GLU A 46 -5.35 -21.97 -15.97
C GLU A 46 -4.97 -21.50 -14.54
N TYR A 47 -4.63 -20.21 -14.39
CA TYR A 47 -4.04 -19.63 -13.21
C TYR A 47 -4.73 -18.33 -12.84
N GLU A 48 -5.29 -18.32 -11.64
CA GLU A 48 -6.11 -17.25 -11.12
C GLU A 48 -5.61 -16.85 -9.72
N ILE A 49 -5.26 -15.58 -9.56
CA ILE A 49 -5.02 -14.95 -8.27
C ILE A 49 -6.26 -14.10 -7.96
N ILE A 50 -7.09 -14.57 -7.04
CA ILE A 50 -8.25 -13.81 -6.56
C ILE A 50 -7.83 -13.01 -5.33
N ILE A 51 -7.95 -11.69 -5.41
CA ILE A 51 -7.66 -10.77 -4.32
C ILE A 51 -8.96 -10.08 -3.91
N LEU A 52 -9.31 -10.13 -2.63
CA LEU A 52 -10.48 -9.43 -2.09
C LEU A 52 -9.97 -8.24 -1.30
N GLU A 53 -10.07 -7.04 -1.86
CA GLU A 53 -9.48 -5.87 -1.23
C GLU A 53 -10.25 -4.58 -1.50
N GLN A 54 -10.85 -4.02 -0.45
CA GLN A 54 -11.67 -2.83 -0.56
C GLN A 54 -10.83 -1.61 -0.95
N GLY A 55 -11.28 -0.89 -1.98
CA GLY A 55 -10.69 0.36 -2.42
C GLY A 55 -9.49 0.20 -3.36
N PHE A 56 -9.16 -1.03 -3.75
CA PHE A 56 -8.11 -1.28 -4.73
C PHE A 56 -8.45 -0.69 -6.10
N ASP A 57 -9.68 -0.84 -6.59
CA ASP A 57 -10.10 -0.29 -7.90
C ASP A 57 -9.94 1.24 -7.96
N ARG A 58 -10.32 1.91 -6.87
CA ARG A 58 -10.11 3.35 -6.72
C ARG A 58 -8.62 3.70 -6.70
N TYR A 59 -7.79 2.91 -6.00
CA TYR A 59 -6.35 3.08 -6.03
C TYR A 59 -5.79 2.92 -7.45
N MET A 60 -6.24 1.89 -8.20
CA MET A 60 -5.82 1.63 -9.57
C MET A 60 -6.15 2.76 -10.53
N SER A 61 -7.28 3.45 -10.35
CA SER A 61 -7.62 4.63 -11.17
C SER A 61 -6.62 5.79 -11.06
N THR A 62 -5.76 5.77 -10.05
CA THR A 62 -4.72 6.79 -9.82
C THR A 62 -3.31 6.33 -10.23
N GLN A 63 -3.16 5.08 -10.68
CA GLN A 63 -1.87 4.52 -11.04
C GLN A 63 -1.50 4.83 -12.50
N PRO A 64 -0.19 4.87 -12.83
CA PRO A 64 0.26 4.97 -14.22
C PRO A 64 -0.25 3.80 -15.05
N PRO A 65 -0.50 3.97 -16.36
CA PRO A 65 -0.91 2.86 -17.23
C PRO A 65 0.14 1.75 -17.26
N GLU A 66 -0.28 0.52 -17.56
CA GLU A 66 0.60 -0.67 -17.53
C GLU A 66 1.85 -0.54 -18.42
N SER A 67 1.71 0.18 -19.54
CA SER A 67 2.79 0.46 -20.50
C SER A 67 3.95 1.26 -19.91
N TYR A 68 3.77 1.88 -18.74
CA TYR A 68 4.84 2.53 -18.00
C TYR A 68 5.87 1.53 -17.46
N TYR A 69 5.45 0.28 -17.22
CA TYR A 69 6.28 -0.73 -16.59
C TYR A 69 6.77 -1.77 -17.61
N SER A 70 8.03 -2.20 -17.44
CA SER A 70 8.51 -3.38 -18.16
C SER A 70 8.08 -4.66 -17.44
N VAL A 71 7.72 -5.69 -18.21
CA VAL A 71 7.35 -7.01 -17.66
C VAL A 71 8.44 -7.55 -16.75
N THR A 72 9.70 -7.48 -17.17
CA THR A 72 10.86 -7.95 -16.38
C THR A 72 11.00 -7.22 -15.04
N PHE A 73 10.67 -5.93 -14.98
CA PHE A 73 10.67 -5.18 -13.73
C PHE A 73 9.60 -5.71 -12.78
N LEU A 74 8.37 -5.87 -13.28
CA LEU A 74 7.24 -6.32 -12.48
C LEU A 74 7.44 -7.76 -11.99
N GLU A 75 7.87 -8.67 -12.86
CA GLU A 75 8.14 -10.07 -12.49
C GLU A 75 9.17 -10.18 -11.35
N ARG A 76 10.25 -9.40 -11.43
CA ARG A 76 11.28 -9.35 -10.38
C ARG A 76 10.71 -8.81 -9.08
N LYS A 77 9.95 -7.72 -9.12
CA LYS A 77 9.35 -7.13 -7.93
C LYS A 77 8.34 -8.08 -7.28
N ASN A 78 7.46 -8.67 -8.07
CA ASN A 78 6.45 -9.62 -7.61
C ASN A 78 7.07 -10.85 -6.97
N GLN A 79 8.18 -11.37 -7.51
CA GLN A 79 8.90 -12.47 -6.88
C GLN A 79 9.31 -12.14 -5.44
N PHE A 80 9.90 -10.96 -5.20
CA PHE A 80 10.30 -10.55 -3.84
C PHE A 80 9.10 -10.27 -2.94
N TYR A 81 8.08 -9.59 -3.46
CA TYR A 81 6.87 -9.30 -2.70
C TYR A 81 6.13 -10.58 -2.27
N VAL A 82 5.91 -11.51 -3.20
CA VAL A 82 5.24 -12.78 -2.91
C VAL A 82 6.04 -13.60 -1.90
N MET A 83 7.37 -13.64 -2.03
CA MET A 83 8.23 -14.34 -1.07
C MET A 83 8.04 -13.80 0.35
N GLU A 84 8.10 -12.48 0.55
CA GLU A 84 7.94 -11.89 1.88
C GLU A 84 6.50 -12.01 2.39
N TYR A 85 5.51 -11.82 1.53
CA TYR A 85 4.10 -12.01 1.89
C TYR A 85 3.84 -13.44 2.37
N ASN A 86 4.27 -14.45 1.61
CA ASN A 86 4.10 -15.86 1.97
C ASN A 86 4.89 -16.25 3.22
N ARG A 87 6.06 -15.63 3.46
CA ARG A 87 6.79 -15.80 4.72
C ARG A 87 5.94 -15.37 5.91
N ARG A 88 5.21 -14.25 5.79
CA ARG A 88 4.32 -13.72 6.84
C ARG A 88 3.06 -14.54 7.01
N VAL A 89 2.54 -15.14 5.94
CA VAL A 89 1.44 -16.11 6.04
C VAL A 89 1.85 -17.30 6.93
N GLN A 90 3.10 -17.75 6.90
CA GLN A 90 3.54 -18.89 7.72
C GLN A 90 3.94 -18.51 9.15
N ASP A 91 4.16 -17.23 9.44
CA ASP A 91 4.66 -16.75 10.73
C ASP A 91 3.50 -16.31 11.65
N ILE A 92 3.38 -16.97 12.81
CA ILE A 92 2.33 -16.73 13.81
C ILE A 92 2.34 -15.31 14.40
N LYS A 93 3.44 -14.56 14.26
CA LYS A 93 3.54 -13.17 14.73
C LYS A 93 2.71 -12.20 13.90
N TYR A 94 2.34 -12.56 12.67
CA TYR A 94 1.57 -11.69 11.79
C TYR A 94 0.08 -12.01 11.83
N SER A 95 -0.74 -10.98 11.59
CA SER A 95 -2.20 -11.10 11.63
C SER A 95 -2.71 -11.99 10.50
N ARG A 96 -3.47 -13.03 10.84
CA ARG A 96 -4.19 -13.88 9.89
C ARG A 96 -5.25 -13.14 9.09
N ILE A 97 -5.70 -11.98 9.57
CA ILE A 97 -6.63 -11.11 8.83
C ILE A 97 -5.90 -10.44 7.65
N LEU A 98 -4.65 -10.05 7.84
CA LEU A 98 -3.85 -9.39 6.79
C LEU A 98 -3.16 -10.39 5.85
N TYR A 99 -2.84 -11.57 6.37
CA TYR A 99 -2.14 -12.64 5.64
C TYR A 99 -2.96 -13.94 5.71
N PRO A 100 -4.14 -13.99 5.05
CA PRO A 100 -5.06 -15.12 5.17
C PRO A 100 -4.57 -16.38 4.46
N GLN A 101 -3.92 -16.23 3.30
CA GLN A 101 -3.51 -17.34 2.44
C GLN A 101 -2.23 -17.03 1.68
N THR A 102 -1.51 -18.06 1.26
CA THR A 102 -0.32 -17.89 0.40
C THR A 102 -0.75 -17.52 -1.01
N ILE A 103 0.04 -16.66 -1.65
CA ILE A 103 -0.07 -16.38 -3.08
C ILE A 103 0.86 -17.35 -3.78
N GLU A 104 0.29 -18.27 -4.56
CA GLU A 104 1.09 -19.09 -5.45
C GLU A 104 1.54 -18.19 -6.62
N TYR A 105 2.85 -18.10 -6.84
CA TYR A 105 3.43 -17.34 -7.95
C TYR A 105 4.71 -18.05 -8.37
N ASN A 106 4.71 -18.62 -9.57
CA ASN A 106 5.85 -19.36 -10.11
C ASN A 106 6.67 -18.46 -11.03
N PRO A 107 7.92 -18.11 -10.68
CA PRO A 107 8.75 -17.21 -11.49
C PRO A 107 9.13 -17.78 -12.86
N ASN A 108 8.90 -19.07 -13.11
CA ASN A 108 9.14 -19.71 -14.40
C ASN A 108 7.93 -19.62 -15.35
N ILE A 109 6.77 -19.17 -14.86
CA ILE A 109 5.56 -18.99 -15.64
C ILE A 109 5.46 -17.54 -16.10
N ARG A 110 5.11 -17.35 -17.39
CA ARG A 110 4.95 -16.03 -18.00
C ARG A 110 3.49 -15.58 -17.88
N TYR A 111 3.15 -14.99 -16.74
CA TYR A 111 1.77 -14.55 -16.47
C TYR A 111 1.28 -13.38 -17.34
N GLY A 112 2.18 -12.69 -18.03
CA GLY A 112 1.84 -11.53 -18.86
C GLY A 112 1.94 -10.19 -18.11
N LEU A 113 1.76 -9.09 -18.84
CA LEU A 113 1.92 -7.73 -18.31
C LEU A 113 0.84 -7.39 -17.28
N GLU A 114 -0.42 -7.59 -17.65
CA GLU A 114 -1.59 -7.23 -16.82
C GLU A 114 -1.56 -7.91 -15.45
N VAL A 115 -1.39 -9.23 -15.42
CA VAL A 115 -1.30 -9.99 -14.15
C VAL A 115 -0.17 -9.47 -13.26
N ASN A 116 1.01 -9.25 -13.86
CA ASN A 116 2.16 -8.75 -13.12
C ASN A 116 1.96 -7.31 -12.63
N TYR A 117 1.29 -6.48 -13.42
CA TYR A 117 0.99 -5.09 -13.09
C TYR A 117 0.00 -5.00 -11.93
N LEU A 118 -1.10 -5.75 -11.99
CA LEU A 118 -2.11 -5.81 -10.93
C LEU A 118 -1.52 -6.36 -9.62
N LEU A 119 -0.75 -7.44 -9.69
CA LEU A 119 -0.12 -8.05 -8.51
C LEU A 119 0.89 -7.09 -7.85
N TYR A 120 1.69 -6.39 -8.64
CA TYR A 120 2.64 -5.39 -8.15
C TYR A 120 1.91 -4.27 -7.40
N HIS A 121 0.88 -3.71 -8.02
CA HIS A 121 0.11 -2.63 -7.43
C HIS A 121 -0.70 -3.06 -6.21
N TYR A 122 -1.16 -4.31 -6.16
CA TYR A 122 -1.74 -4.88 -4.95
C TYR A 122 -0.78 -4.79 -3.77
N PHE A 123 0.49 -5.18 -3.95
CA PHE A 123 1.46 -5.09 -2.85
C PHE A 123 1.74 -3.64 -2.44
N GLN A 124 1.89 -2.73 -3.39
CA GLN A 124 2.08 -1.30 -3.07
C GLN A 124 0.89 -0.71 -2.28
N PHE A 125 -0.31 -1.08 -2.70
CA PHE A 125 -1.54 -0.71 -2.01
C PHE A 125 -1.59 -1.31 -0.60
N PHE A 126 -1.30 -2.60 -0.46
CA PHE A 126 -1.28 -3.33 0.80
C PHE A 126 -0.30 -2.69 1.79
N GLU A 127 0.92 -2.37 1.36
CA GLU A 127 1.93 -1.68 2.17
C GLU A 127 1.40 -0.33 2.67
N THR A 128 0.77 0.44 1.78
CA THR A 128 0.26 1.79 2.08
C THR A 128 -0.96 1.76 3.00
N LYS A 129 -1.91 0.85 2.74
CA LYS A 129 -3.17 0.71 3.49
C LYS A 129 -2.92 0.17 4.89
N TYR A 130 -2.12 -0.88 5.02
CA TYR A 130 -1.91 -1.59 6.29
C TYR A 130 -0.61 -1.22 7.01
N LYS A 131 0.13 -0.23 6.48
CA LYS A 131 1.44 0.20 7.01
C LYS A 131 2.41 -0.97 7.19
N GLN A 132 2.32 -1.93 6.27
CA GLN A 132 3.21 -3.07 6.21
C GLN A 132 4.38 -2.71 5.30
N ARG A 133 5.58 -3.16 5.66
CA ARG A 133 6.75 -3.01 4.80
C ARG A 133 7.21 -4.39 4.35
N LEU A 134 6.87 -4.78 3.12
CA LEU A 134 7.30 -6.01 2.48
C LEU A 134 8.66 -5.83 1.79
N LEU A 135 8.92 -4.67 1.19
CA LEU A 135 10.23 -4.32 0.57
C LEU A 135 10.89 -3.05 1.14
#